data_AF-A0A6A6WTF5-F1
#
_entry.id   AF-A0A6A6WTF5-F1
#
_cell.length_a   1.000
_cell.length_b   1.000
_cell.length_c   1.000
_cell.angle_alpha   90.00
_cell.angle_beta   90.00
_cell.angle_gamma   90.00
#
_symmetry.space_group_name_H-M   'P 1'
#
loop_
_entity.id
_entity.type
_entity.pdbx_description
1 polymer ?
#
loop_
_entity_poly.entity_id
_entity_poly.type
_entity_poly.pdbx_seq_one_letter_code
_entity_poly.pdbx_strand_id
1 'polypeptide(L)'
;PAAPPAGFVAIEPSSFKVALAASKGVGLTLSKIDYVFDPASAATAGVDLTQAKVGKLCADVGAFVIEETLGEVEFEAEENEVTLNLNKAVTAEGEWG
;
A
#
# COMPACT_ATOMS: atom_id res chain seq x y z
N PRO A 1 0.21 4.79 -13.66
CA PRO A 1 -0.59 4.05 -12.66
C PRO A 1 -1.81 3.38 -13.31
N ALA A 2 -2.09 2.12 -12.98
CA ALA A 2 -3.37 1.50 -13.35
C ALA A 2 -4.53 2.20 -12.61
N ALA A 3 -5.74 2.12 -13.16
CA ALA A 3 -6.91 2.75 -12.54
C ALA A 3 -7.19 2.13 -11.15
N PRO A 4 -7.76 2.90 -10.20
CA PRO A 4 -8.19 2.35 -8.93
C PRO A 4 -9.32 1.32 -9.14
N PRO A 5 -9.52 0.38 -8.19
CA PRO A 5 -10.65 -0.55 -8.24
C PRO A 5 -11.99 0.19 -8.29
N ALA A 6 -13.02 -0.43 -8.88
CA ALA A 6 -14.35 0.15 -8.95
C ALA A 6 -14.89 0.51 -7.55
N GLY A 7 -15.44 1.71 -7.40
CA GLY A 7 -15.90 2.23 -6.11
C GLY A 7 -14.83 2.93 -5.27
N PHE A 8 -13.57 2.97 -5.74
CA PHE A 8 -12.47 3.66 -5.07
C PHE A 8 -11.97 4.85 -5.90
N VAL A 9 -11.40 5.83 -5.20
CA VAL A 9 -10.65 6.95 -5.78
C VAL A 9 -9.20 6.81 -5.32
N ALA A 10 -8.25 7.08 -6.22
CA ALA A 10 -6.84 7.07 -5.87
C ALA A 10 -6.51 8.29 -5.00
N ILE A 11 -6.02 8.06 -3.78
CA ILE A 11 -5.54 9.12 -2.87
C ILE A 11 -4.15 9.59 -3.28
N GLU A 12 -3.25 8.64 -3.58
CA GLU A 12 -1.93 8.90 -4.18
C GLU A 12 -2.00 8.58 -5.68
N PRO A 13 -1.70 9.55 -6.58
CA PRO A 13 -1.68 9.30 -8.02
C PRO A 13 -0.50 8.43 -8.49
N SER A 14 0.48 8.19 -7.64
CA SER A 14 1.64 7.32 -7.89
C SER A 14 1.41 5.89 -7.40
N SER A 15 2.19 4.97 -7.93
CA SER A 15 2.23 3.57 -7.45
C SER A 15 3.68 3.15 -7.28
N PHE A 16 3.98 2.45 -6.19
CA PHE A 16 5.34 2.06 -5.84
C PHE A 16 5.56 0.56 -6.04
N LYS A 17 6.77 0.19 -6.44
CA LYS A 17 7.27 -1.19 -6.39
C LYS A 17 8.27 -1.30 -5.25
N VAL A 18 8.03 -2.19 -4.30
CA VAL A 18 8.92 -2.42 -3.14
C VAL A 18 9.72 -3.71 -3.37
N ALA A 19 11.05 -3.63 -3.31
CA ALA A 19 11.95 -4.76 -3.56
C ALA A 19 12.93 -4.96 -2.39
N LEU A 20 12.87 -6.13 -1.73
CA LEU A 20 13.70 -6.47 -0.57
C LEU A 20 15.10 -7.00 -0.92
N ALA A 21 15.29 -7.46 -2.16
CA ALA A 21 16.53 -8.08 -2.65
C ALA A 21 17.74 -7.11 -2.71
N ALA A 22 17.50 -5.80 -2.59
CA ALA A 22 18.56 -4.80 -2.48
C ALA A 22 19.16 -4.70 -1.06
N SER A 23 18.57 -5.36 -0.05
CA SER A 23 19.10 -5.42 1.31
C SER A 23 20.13 -6.55 1.45
N LYS A 24 21.22 -6.31 2.19
CA LYS A 24 22.32 -7.29 2.36
C LYS A 24 22.07 -8.34 3.46
N GLY A 25 20.86 -8.39 4.02
CA GLY A 25 20.53 -9.26 5.16
C GLY A 25 19.84 -10.55 4.72
N VAL A 26 20.37 -11.70 5.13
CA VAL A 26 19.72 -13.00 4.92
C VAL A 26 18.50 -13.12 5.83
N GLY A 27 17.35 -13.49 5.27
CA GLY A 27 16.13 -13.77 6.04
C GLY A 27 15.31 -12.55 6.46
N LEU A 28 15.56 -11.37 5.88
CA LEU A 28 14.70 -10.20 6.09
C LEU A 28 13.38 -10.36 5.33
N THR A 29 12.30 -9.94 5.97
CA THR A 29 10.94 -9.88 5.40
C THR A 29 10.41 -8.46 5.54
N LEU A 30 9.53 -8.04 4.63
CA LEU A 30 8.84 -6.76 4.75
C LEU A 30 7.77 -6.89 5.83
N SER A 31 7.88 -6.13 6.91
CA SER A 31 6.89 -6.19 8.00
C SER A 31 5.73 -5.23 7.79
N LYS A 32 6.01 -4.00 7.32
CA LYS A 32 5.04 -2.92 7.22
C LYS A 32 5.35 -2.00 6.04
N ILE A 33 4.32 -1.30 5.55
CA ILE A 33 4.44 -0.14 4.66
C ILE A 33 3.56 0.98 5.22
N ASP A 34 4.19 2.13 5.36
CA ASP A 34 3.67 3.31 6.05
C ASP A 34 3.35 4.38 5.00
N TYR A 35 2.08 4.74 4.83
CA TYR A 35 1.63 5.77 3.88
C TYR A 35 1.31 7.06 4.64
N VAL A 36 2.31 7.92 4.77
CA VAL A 36 2.21 9.20 5.49
C VAL A 36 1.64 10.27 4.57
N PHE A 37 0.55 10.92 4.98
CA PHE A 37 -0.08 11.99 4.21
C PHE A 37 0.27 13.36 4.78
N ASP A 38 0.65 14.30 3.91
CA ASP A 38 0.78 15.70 4.31
C ASP A 38 -0.62 16.28 4.64
N PRO A 39 -0.90 16.69 5.89
CA PRO A 39 -2.19 17.25 6.27
C PRO A 39 -2.50 18.59 5.59
N ALA A 40 -1.50 19.28 5.03
CA ALA A 40 -1.67 20.51 4.26
C ALA A 40 -1.97 20.26 2.77
N SER A 41 -1.91 19.00 2.31
CA SER A 41 -2.14 18.65 0.91
C SER A 41 -3.59 18.87 0.49
N ALA A 42 -3.78 19.64 -0.58
CA ALA A 42 -5.10 19.77 -1.20
C ALA A 42 -5.60 18.44 -1.79
N ALA A 43 -4.72 17.47 -2.05
CA ALA A 43 -5.09 16.17 -2.61
C ALA A 43 -5.86 15.28 -1.62
N THR A 44 -5.68 15.49 -0.32
CA THR A 44 -6.37 14.75 0.75
C THR A 44 -7.50 15.58 1.38
N ALA A 45 -7.75 16.80 0.90
CA ALA A 45 -8.82 17.65 1.43
C ALA A 45 -10.20 17.01 1.25
N GLY A 46 -10.88 16.73 2.36
CA GLY A 46 -12.19 16.09 2.37
C GLY A 46 -12.17 14.57 2.12
N VAL A 47 -10.99 13.95 2.06
CA VAL A 47 -10.83 12.49 2.02
C VAL A 47 -10.85 11.95 3.45
N ASP A 48 -11.68 10.94 3.70
CA ASP A 48 -11.67 10.21 4.97
C ASP A 48 -10.60 9.11 4.94
N LEU A 49 -9.42 9.42 5.49
CA LEU A 49 -8.29 8.49 5.54
C LEU A 49 -8.54 7.28 6.46
N THR A 50 -9.50 7.36 7.39
CA THR A 50 -9.87 6.23 8.25
C THR A 50 -10.51 5.07 7.46
N GLN A 51 -10.98 5.35 6.25
CA GLN A 51 -11.58 4.38 5.34
C GLN A 51 -10.64 3.96 4.21
N ALA A 52 -9.41 4.43 4.21
CA ALA A 52 -8.44 4.12 3.15
C ALA A 52 -8.20 2.60 3.04
N LYS A 53 -7.90 2.18 1.81
CA LYS A 53 -7.52 0.79 1.49
C LYS A 53 -6.24 0.81 0.66
N VAL A 54 -5.41 -0.19 0.86
CA VAL A 54 -4.20 -0.39 0.06
C VAL A 54 -4.49 -1.37 -1.07
N GLY A 55 -4.30 -0.92 -2.31
CA GLY A 55 -4.45 -1.75 -3.49
C GLY A 55 -3.15 -2.45 -3.88
N LYS A 56 -3.23 -3.72 -4.28
CA LYS A 56 -2.12 -4.48 -4.87
C LYS A 56 -2.38 -4.65 -6.37
N LEU A 57 -1.34 -4.47 -7.19
CA LEU A 57 -1.44 -4.76 -8.62
C LEU A 57 -1.55 -6.27 -8.81
N CYS A 58 -2.67 -6.75 -9.35
CA CYS A 58 -2.83 -8.13 -9.76
C CYS A 58 -2.36 -8.28 -11.21
N ALA A 59 -1.24 -8.96 -11.41
CA ALA A 59 -0.59 -9.09 -12.71
C ALA A 59 -1.48 -9.81 -13.75
N ASP A 60 -2.25 -10.81 -13.30
CA ASP A 60 -3.11 -11.61 -14.17
C ASP A 60 -4.20 -10.79 -14.86
N VAL A 61 -4.72 -9.77 -14.18
CA VAL A 61 -5.78 -8.89 -14.69
C VAL A 61 -5.27 -7.50 -15.08
N GLY A 62 -4.00 -7.19 -14.81
CA GLY A 62 -3.39 -5.89 -15.09
C GLY A 62 -4.04 -4.71 -14.36
N ALA A 63 -4.67 -4.96 -13.20
CA ALA A 63 -5.44 -3.97 -12.45
C ALA A 63 -5.16 -4.06 -10.95
N PHE A 64 -5.39 -2.95 -10.23
CA PHE A 64 -5.34 -2.97 -8.77
C PHE A 64 -6.54 -3.71 -8.19
N VAL A 65 -6.31 -4.47 -7.13
CA VAL A 65 -7.33 -5.15 -6.33
C VAL A 65 -7.13 -4.85 -4.85
N ILE A 66 -8.21 -4.84 -4.09
CA ILE A 66 -8.15 -4.86 -2.62
C ILE A 66 -8.08 -6.32 -2.19
N GLU A 67 -7.00 -6.70 -1.54
CA GLU A 67 -6.73 -8.09 -1.15
C GLU A 67 -6.56 -8.15 0.37
N GLU A 68 -7.56 -8.65 1.09
CA GLU A 68 -7.54 -8.75 2.57
C GLU A 68 -6.43 -9.69 3.08
N THR A 69 -6.00 -10.64 2.25
CA THR A 69 -4.88 -11.54 2.57
C THR A 69 -3.53 -10.83 2.60
N LEU A 70 -3.43 -9.58 2.11
CA LEU A 70 -2.18 -8.81 2.09
C LEU A 70 -1.68 -8.47 3.50
N GLY A 71 -2.59 -8.16 4.41
CA GLY A 71 -2.25 -7.65 5.74
C GLY A 71 -3.39 -6.86 6.38
N GLU A 72 -3.15 -6.40 7.60
CA GLU A 72 -4.07 -5.53 8.32
C GLU A 72 -3.77 -4.06 7.98
N VAL A 73 -4.81 -3.30 7.67
CA VAL A 73 -4.71 -1.85 7.42
C VAL A 73 -5.17 -1.10 8.66
N GLU A 74 -4.32 -0.23 9.17
CA GLU A 74 -4.54 0.61 10.35
C GLU A 74 -4.41 2.09 9.97
N PHE A 75 -5.23 2.95 10.58
CA PHE A 75 -5.09 4.40 10.45
C PHE A 75 -4.51 4.98 11.75
N GLU A 76 -3.36 5.61 11.64
CA GLU A 76 -2.62 6.19 12.77
C GLU A 76 -2.85 7.70 12.81
N ALA A 77 -3.84 8.12 13.60
CA ALA A 77 -4.33 9.50 13.62
C ALA A 77 -3.27 10.53 14.08
N GLU A 78 -2.34 10.11 14.93
CA GLU A 78 -1.28 10.97 15.45
C GLU A 78 -0.22 11.30 14.39
N GLU A 79 -0.05 10.42 13.39
CA GLU A 79 0.95 10.54 12.32
C GLU A 79 0.32 10.87 10.95
N ASN A 80 -1.02 10.94 10.90
CA ASN A 80 -1.80 11.12 9.66
C ASN A 80 -1.41 10.10 8.58
N GLU A 81 -1.35 8.85 9.01
CA GLU A 81 -0.78 7.74 8.26
C GLU A 81 -1.78 6.59 8.09
N VAL A 82 -1.68 5.89 6.97
CA VAL A 82 -2.28 4.57 6.78
C VAL A 82 -1.18 3.51 6.75
N THR A 83 -1.21 2.60 7.70
CA THR A 83 -0.22 1.54 7.88
C THR A 83 -0.75 0.23 7.32
N LEU A 84 0.02 -0.42 6.45
CA LEU A 84 -0.21 -1.81 6.04
C LEU A 84 0.73 -2.73 6.82
N ASN A 85 0.18 -3.45 7.80
CA ASN A 85 0.88 -4.52 8.52
C ASN A 85 0.83 -5.81 7.69
N LEU A 86 1.94 -6.20 7.04
CA LEU A 86 1.94 -7.36 6.14
C LEU A 86 1.76 -8.67 6.90
N ASN A 87 0.94 -9.55 6.33
CA ASN A 87 0.79 -10.91 6.83
C ASN A 87 2.10 -11.70 6.68
N LYS A 88 2.51 -12.42 7.74
CA LYS A 88 3.75 -13.23 7.74
C LYS A 88 3.79 -14.30 6.64
N ALA A 89 2.62 -14.77 6.19
CA ALA A 89 2.48 -15.77 5.13
C ALA A 89 2.43 -15.15 3.73
N VAL A 90 2.37 -13.83 3.61
CA VAL A 90 2.56 -13.13 2.34
C VAL A 90 4.04 -12.98 2.14
N THR A 91 4.63 -13.91 1.38
CA THR A 91 5.97 -13.68 0.86
C THR A 91 5.85 -12.56 -0.18
N ALA A 92 6.49 -11.41 0.09
CA ALA A 92 6.69 -10.38 -0.92
C ALA A 92 7.69 -10.90 -1.98
N GLU A 93 7.30 -11.89 -2.77
CA GLU A 93 8.07 -12.40 -3.90
C GLU A 93 7.84 -11.46 -5.08
N GLY A 94 8.67 -10.43 -5.16
CA GLY A 94 8.65 -9.46 -6.24
C GLY A 94 9.72 -9.79 -7.29
N GLU A 95 9.32 -10.23 -8.48
CA GLU A 95 10.17 -10.16 -9.68
C GLU A 95 10.02 -8.78 -10.35
N TRP A 96 11.11 -8.00 -10.46
CA TRP A 96 11.09 -6.69 -11.14
C TRP A 96 12.45 -6.29 -11.73
N GLY A 97 12.44 -5.65 -12.91
CA GLY A 97 13.57 -4.94 -13.53
C GLY A 97 13.36 -3.42 -13.55
#